data_AF-A0A7L4RH52-F1
#
_entry.id   AF-A0A7L4RH52-F1
#
_cell.length_a   1.000
_cell.length_b   1.000
_cell.length_c   1.000
_cell.angle_alpha   90.00
_cell.angle_beta   90.00
_cell.angle_gamma   90.00
#
_symmetry.space_group_name_H-M   'P 1'
#
loop_
_entity.id
_entity.type
_entity.pdbx_description
1 polymer ?
#
loop_
_entity_poly.entity_id
_entity_poly.type
_entity_poly.pdbx_seq_one_letter_code
_entity_poly.pdbx_strand_id
1 'polypeptide(L)' 'MIGNIVKKEFKELFILSTILPIVVIAIVYGSVGQMIGNVGETIKEKPVIGIVDMDDGNFSDIAMSVLTEKAKVVYNG' A
#
# COMPACT_ATOMS: atom_id res chain seq x y z
N MET A 1 27.69 -5.06 -41.09
CA MET A 1 27.64 -6.35 -40.38
C MET A 1 26.86 -6.24 -39.07
N ILE A 2 27.25 -5.36 -38.15
CA ILE A 2 26.61 -5.18 -36.83
C ILE A 2 25.16 -4.68 -36.92
N GLY A 3 24.86 -3.71 -37.79
CA GLY A 3 23.49 -3.17 -37.91
C GLY A 3 22.42 -4.19 -38.29
N ASN A 4 22.78 -5.22 -39.06
CA ASN A 4 21.85 -6.30 -39.42
C ASN A 4 21.58 -7.24 -38.25
N ILE A 5 22.58 -7.45 -37.39
CA ILE A 5 22.44 -8.23 -36.16
C ILE A 5 21.54 -7.47 -35.19
N VAL A 6 21.85 -6.20 -34.91
CA VAL A 6 21.04 -5.35 -34.02
C VAL A 6 19.58 -5.26 -34.48
N LYS A 7 19.34 -5.09 -35.78
CA LYS A 7 17.98 -5.06 -36.36
C LYS A 7 17.23 -6.38 -36.18
N LYS A 8 17.93 -7.52 -36.28
CA LYS A 8 17.34 -8.85 -36.07
C LYS A 8 16.94 -9.04 -34.61
N GLU A 9 17.85 -8.75 -33.68
CA GLU A 9 17.59 -8.84 -32.24
C GLU A 9 16.45 -7.92 -31.82
N PHE A 10 16.42 -6.68 -32.32
CA PHE A 10 15.29 -5.77 -32.08
C PHE A 10 13.99 -6.39 -32.57
N LYS A 11 13.95 -6.92 -33.80
CA LYS A 11 12.74 -7.56 -34.34
C LYS A 11 12.29 -8.75 -33.49
N GLU A 12 13.23 -9.53 -32.94
CA GLU A 12 12.94 -10.68 -32.08
C GLU A 12 12.45 -10.28 -30.68
N LEU A 13 12.92 -9.16 -30.14
CA LEU A 13 12.39 -8.59 -28.90
C LEU A 13 10.94 -8.09 -29.02
N PHE A 14 10.51 -7.72 -30.23
CA PHE A 14 9.15 -7.23 -30.51
C PHE A 14 8.16 -8.33 -30.96
N ILE A 15 8.52 -9.61 -30.84
CA ILE A 15 7.60 -10.71 -31.15
C ILE A 15 6.63 -10.92 -29.98
N LEU A 16 5.40 -11.34 -30.28
CA LEU A 16 4.37 -11.54 -29.27
C LEU A 16 4.81 -12.47 -28.12
N SER A 17 5.60 -13.51 -28.43
CA SER A 17 6.14 -14.45 -27.46
C SER A 17 7.10 -13.82 -26.46
N THR A 18 7.79 -12.74 -26.84
CA THR A 18 8.74 -12.00 -26.00
C THR A 18 8.05 -10.84 -25.28
N ILE A 19 7.07 -10.17 -25.91
CA ILE A 19 6.32 -9.07 -25.30
C ILE A 19 5.35 -9.55 -24.21
N LEU A 20 4.64 -10.66 -24.45
CA LEU A 20 3.60 -11.16 -23.55
C LEU A 20 4.08 -11.31 -22.10
N PRO A 21 5.21 -11.99 -21.80
CA PRO A 21 5.69 -12.10 -20.42
C PRO A 21 6.09 -10.74 -19.82
N ILE A 22 6.63 -9.80 -20.61
CA ILE A 22 6.97 -8.45 -20.13
C ILE A 22 5.71 -7.70 -19.69
N VAL A 23 4.63 -7.78 -20.47
CA VAL A 23 3.35 -7.16 -20.15
C VAL A 23 2.75 -7.78 -18.89
N VAL A 24 2.79 -9.11 -18.75
CA VAL A 24 2.31 -9.80 -17.54
C VAL A 24 3.08 -9.32 -16.31
N ILE A 25 4.41 -9.24 -16.40
CA ILE A 25 5.26 -8.73 -15.30
C ILE A 25 4.87 -7.28 -14.96
N ALA A 26 4.69 -6.42 -15.96
CA ALA A 26 4.30 -5.02 -15.74
C ALA A 26 2.95 -4.92 -15.00
N ILE A 27 1.97 -5.75 -15.36
CA ILE A 27 0.67 -5.81 -14.67
C ILE A 27 0.85 -6.26 -13.22
N VAL A 28 1.64 -7.32 -12.97
CA VAL A 28 1.90 -7.81 -11.61
C VAL A 28 2.54 -6.71 -10.76
N TYR A 29 3.59 -6.05 -11.24
CA TYR A 29 4.24 -4.97 -10.51
C TYR A 29 3.31 -3.78 -10.27
N GLY A 30 2.50 -3.40 -11.27
CA GLY A 30 1.48 -2.36 -11.11
C GLY A 30 0.45 -2.70 -10.03
N SER A 31 -0.01 -3.95 -9.99
CA SER A 31 -0.96 -4.42 -8.99
C SER A 31 -0.38 -4.44 -7.57
N VAL A 32 0.88 -4.87 -7.41
CA VAL A 32 1.58 -4.85 -6.12
C VAL A 32 1.79 -3.41 -5.65
N GLY A 33 2.17 -2.52 -6.56
CA GLY A 33 2.32 -1.10 -6.27
C GLY A 33 1.01 -0.47 -5.77
N GLN A 34 -0.12 -0.79 -6.40
CA GLN A 34 -1.44 -0.35 -5.94
C GLN A 34 -1.79 -0.91 -4.57
N MET A 35 -1.54 -2.20 -4.31
CA MET A 35 -1.80 -2.79 -3.00
C MET A 35 -1.00 -2.09 -1.89
N ILE A 36 0.29 -1.86 -2.12
CA ILE A 36 1.16 -1.16 -1.16
C ILE A 36 0.72 0.30 -0.98
N GLY A 37 0.36 0.98 -2.07
CA GLY A 37 -0.15 2.35 -2.02
C GLY A 37 -1.41 2.47 -1.17
N ASN A 38 -2.37 1.57 -1.37
CA ASN A 38 -3.62 1.55 -0.62
C ASN A 38 -3.39 1.30 0.88
N VAL A 39 -2.48 0.39 1.25
CA VAL A 39 -2.11 0.18 2.67
C VAL A 39 -1.54 1.46 3.29
N GLY A 40 -0.69 2.19 2.55
CA GLY A 40 -0.16 3.48 2.98
C GLY A 40 -1.24 4.55 3.19
N GLU A 41 -2.31 4.53 2.39
CA GLU A 41 -3.47 5.42 2.58
C GLU A 41 -4.31 5.01 3.80
N THR A 42 -4.59 3.73 3.99
CA THR A 42 -5.32 3.22 5.16
C THR A 42 -4.63 3.54 6.48
N ILE A 43 -3.29 3.50 6.52
CA ILE A 43 -2.52 3.85 7.73
C ILE A 43 -2.62 5.34 8.07
N LYS A 44 -2.89 6.22 7.10
CA LYS A 44 -3.07 7.66 7.35
C LYS A 44 -4.43 8.01 7.96
N GLU A 45 -5.41 7.13 7.81
CA GLU A 45 -6.73 7.34 8.41
C GLU A 45 -6.67 7.13 9.92
N LYS A 46 -7.37 7.97 10.68
CA LYS A 46 -7.49 7.78 12.12
C LYS A 46 -8.22 6.44 12.38
N PRO A 47 -7.67 5.54 13.21
CA PRO A 47 -8.35 4.30 13.54
C PRO A 47 -9.68 4.58 14.23
N VAL A 48 -10.68 3.74 13.98
CA VAL A 48 -11.99 3.83 14.63
C VAL A 48 -11.99 2.89 15.83
N ILE A 49 -12.20 3.42 17.03
CA ILE A 49 -12.12 2.65 18.29
C ILE A 49 -13.33 2.90 19.19
N GLY A 50 -13.71 1.89 19.96
CA GLY A 50 -14.55 2.04 21.14
C GLY A 50 -13.67 1.90 22.37
N ILE A 51 -13.92 2.71 23.40
CA ILE A 51 -13.11 2.78 24.61
C ILE A 51 -14.04 2.55 25.81
N VAL A 52 -13.58 1.74 26.75
CA VAL A 52 -14.14 1.64 28.10
C VAL A 52 -12.99 1.89 29.07
N ASP A 53 -13.08 2.97 29.83
CA ASP A 53 -12.08 3.29 30.84
C ASP A 53 -12.55 2.79 32.21
N MET A 54 -11.75 1.93 32.83
CA MET A 54 -12.03 1.35 34.15
C MET A 54 -11.03 1.81 35.21
N ASP A 55 -10.15 2.76 34.87
CA ASP A 55 -9.16 3.37 35.75
C ASP A 55 -9.52 4.84 36.01
N ASP A 56 -9.29 5.31 37.22
CA ASP A 56 -9.52 6.70 37.64
C ASP A 56 -8.21 7.43 37.99
N GLY A 57 -7.06 6.82 37.67
CA GLY A 57 -5.74 7.38 37.89
C GLY A 57 -5.28 8.37 36.80
N ASN A 58 -4.34 9.23 37.17
CA ASN A 58 -3.75 10.25 36.29
C ASN A 58 -3.14 9.69 34.98
N PHE A 59 -2.74 8.41 34.97
CA PHE A 59 -2.23 7.78 33.75
C PHE A 59 -3.34 7.46 32.76
N SER A 60 -4.54 7.16 33.27
CA SER A 60 -5.70 6.95 32.43
C SER A 60 -6.09 8.22 31.69
N ASP A 61 -6.09 9.37 32.38
CA ASP A 61 -6.35 10.67 31.75
C ASP A 61 -5.40 10.96 30.58
N ILE A 62 -4.10 10.67 30.77
CA ILE A 62 -3.09 10.86 29.72
C ILE A 62 -3.34 9.91 28.55
N ALA A 63 -3.56 8.63 28.84
CA ALA A 63 -3.85 7.63 27.81
C ALA A 63 -5.12 7.99 27.02
N MET A 64 -6.17 8.41 27.72
CA MET A 64 -7.43 8.81 27.12
C MET A 64 -7.32 10.05 26.26
N SER A 65 -6.53 11.03 26.69
CA SER A 65 -6.25 12.21 25.85
C SER A 65 -5.57 11.82 24.54
N VAL A 66 -4.57 10.93 24.60
CA VAL A 66 -3.84 10.48 23.40
C VAL A 66 -4.76 9.65 22.49
N LEU A 67 -5.52 8.72 23.04
CA LEU A 67 -6.43 7.85 22.27
C LEU A 67 -7.53 8.66 21.59
N THR A 68 -8.14 9.61 22.29
CA THR A 68 -9.19 10.48 21.73
C THR A 68 -8.63 11.45 20.68
N GLU A 69 -7.37 11.88 20.80
CA GLU A 69 -6.73 12.74 19.79
C GLU A 69 -6.38 11.96 18.52
N LYS A 70 -5.80 10.76 18.65
CA LYS A 70 -5.26 9.99 17.53
C LYS A 70 -6.30 9.12 16.83
N ALA A 71 -7.40 8.77 17.49
CA ALA A 71 -8.43 7.90 16.95
C ALA A 71 -9.78 8.61 16.78
N LYS A 72 -10.66 8.01 15.99
CA LYS A 72 -12.09 8.37 15.96
C LYS A 72 -12.82 7.48 16.96
N VAL A 73 -13.17 8.04 18.10
CA VAL A 73 -13.89 7.31 19.16
C VAL A 73 -15.37 7.24 18.83
N VAL A 74 -15.91 6.03 18.70
CA VAL A 74 -17.35 5.78 18.40
C VAL A 74 -18.16 5.35 19.62
N TYR A 75 -17.48 4.96 20.70
CA TYR A 75 -18.07 4.61 21.98
C TYR A 75 -17.08 4.98 23.08
N ASN A 76 -17.59 5.60 24.15
CA ASN A 76 -16.83 5.95 25.34
C ASN A 76 -17.73 5.65 26.55
N GLY A 77 -17.31 4.72 27.41
CA GLY A 77 -18.10 4.22 28.53
C GLY A 77 -17.25 3.80 29.72
#